data_AF-A0A3E0KKE3-F1
#
_entry.id   AF-A0A3E0KKE3-F1
#
_cell.length_a   1.000
_cell.length_b   1.000
_cell.length_c   1.000
_cell.angle_alpha   90.00
_cell.angle_beta   90.00
_cell.angle_gamma   90.00
#
_symmetry.space_group_name_H-M   'P 1'
#
loop_
_entity.id
_entity.type
_entity.pdbx_description
1 polymer ?
#
loop_
_entity_poly.entity_id
_entity_poly.type
_entity_poly.pdbx_seq_one_letter_code
_entity_poly.pdbx_strand_id
1 'polypeptide(L)'
;MAIGQKSSRALVPQARQALEQLKNEVSSEIASGPDPQAQALQSWYQSGYGGDVPSRVWGAVGGNMVRRMIAAAEQSLIQGAAQQTQAAFRQALGPLGQTLSSQPYQQQAQQLSTNPFQVQIPHEQ
;
A
#
# COMPACT_ATOMS: atom_id res chain seq x y z
N MET A 1 -21.45 -0.16 -34.36
CA MET A 1 -20.06 -0.45 -33.95
C MET A 1 -19.61 0.64 -32.99
N ALA A 2 -19.16 0.31 -31.77
CA ALA A 2 -18.56 1.27 -30.85
C ALA A 2 -17.09 0.90 -30.65
N ILE A 3 -16.20 1.56 -31.39
CA ILE A 3 -14.74 1.38 -31.39
C ILE A 3 -14.20 2.12 -30.17
N GLY A 4 -14.27 1.52 -28.97
CA GLY A 4 -13.75 2.19 -27.79
C GLY A 4 -14.20 1.68 -26.43
N GLN A 5 -14.66 0.44 -26.29
CA GLN A 5 -14.87 -0.14 -24.96
C GLN A 5 -13.50 -0.40 -24.29
N LYS A 6 -12.92 0.66 -23.73
CA LYS A 6 -11.82 0.55 -22.77
C LYS A 6 -12.42 -0.19 -21.58
N SER A 7 -12.07 -1.46 -21.40
CA SER A 7 -12.48 -2.18 -20.20
C SER A 7 -11.83 -1.48 -19.01
N SER A 8 -12.62 -0.85 -18.14
CA SER A 8 -12.16 -0.30 -16.87
C SER A 8 -11.74 -1.46 -15.96
N ARG A 9 -10.50 -1.93 -16.15
CA ARG A 9 -9.91 -2.96 -15.29
C ARG A 9 -9.22 -2.27 -14.12
N ALA A 10 -9.50 -2.76 -12.92
CA ALA A 10 -8.72 -2.37 -11.76
C ALA A 10 -7.25 -2.72 -12.02
N LEU A 11 -6.35 -1.75 -11.84
CA LEU A 11 -4.90 -1.93 -11.99
C LEU A 11 -4.38 -3.04 -11.06
N VAL A 12 -4.96 -3.12 -9.86
CA VAL A 12 -4.64 -4.13 -8.85
C VAL A 12 -5.94 -4.87 -8.48
N PRO A 13 -6.24 -6.01 -9.13
CA PRO A 13 -7.46 -6.78 -8.86
C PRO A 13 -7.62 -7.22 -7.39
N GLN A 14 -6.50 -7.48 -6.72
CA GLN A 14 -6.44 -7.89 -5.32
C GLN A 14 -6.96 -6.81 -4.37
N ALA A 15 -6.85 -5.54 -4.76
CA ALA A 15 -7.32 -4.41 -3.95
C ALA A 15 -8.83 -4.17 -4.08
N ARG A 16 -9.57 -4.93 -4.91
CA ARG A 16 -10.99 -4.67 -5.18
C ARG A 16 -11.83 -4.58 -3.91
N GLN A 17 -11.66 -5.50 -2.96
CA GLN A 17 -12.43 -5.47 -1.71
C GLN A 17 -12.11 -4.24 -0.86
N ALA A 18 -10.84 -3.87 -0.74
CA ALA A 18 -10.42 -2.66 -0.02
C ALA A 18 -10.96 -1.39 -0.68
N LEU A 19 -10.98 -1.33 -2.02
CA LEU A 19 -11.55 -0.22 -2.77
C LEU A 19 -13.06 -0.12 -2.61
N GLU A 20 -13.78 -1.24 -2.53
CA GLU A 20 -15.21 -1.25 -2.23
C GLU A 20 -15.50 -0.74 -0.82
N GLN A 21 -14.70 -1.13 0.18
CA GLN A 21 -14.81 -0.61 1.55
C GLN A 21 -14.55 0.89 1.59
N LEU A 22 -13.45 1.35 0.98
CA LEU A 22 -13.11 2.77 0.90
C LEU A 22 -14.21 3.57 0.19
N LYS A 23 -14.77 3.04 -0.90
CA LYS A 23 -15.91 3.66 -1.59
C LYS A 23 -17.08 3.83 -0.63
N ASN A 24 -17.39 2.82 0.18
CA ASN A 24 -18.48 2.89 1.13
C ASN A 24 -18.21 3.94 2.22
N GLU A 25 -17.01 3.97 2.76
CA GLU A 25 -16.62 4.97 3.77
C GLU A 25 -16.75 6.39 3.20
N VAL A 26 -16.11 6.64 2.06
CA VAL A 26 -16.14 7.95 1.40
C VAL A 26 -17.54 8.35 0.98
N SER A 27 -18.36 7.42 0.48
CA SER A 27 -19.73 7.73 0.09
C SER A 27 -20.59 8.09 1.30
N SER A 28 -20.39 7.41 2.44
CA SER A 28 -21.09 7.72 3.70
C SER A 28 -20.70 9.10 4.22
N GLU A 29 -19.41 9.45 4.14
CA GLU A 29 -18.93 10.76 4.55
C GLU A 29 -19.45 11.88 3.64
N ILE A 30 -19.43 11.68 2.32
CA ILE A 30 -19.98 12.67 1.37
C ILE A 30 -21.48 12.83 1.57
N ALA A 31 -22.22 11.75 1.83
CA ALA A 31 -23.66 11.81 2.13
C ALA A 31 -23.96 12.63 3.41
N SER A 32 -23.06 12.61 4.39
CA SER A 32 -23.16 13.43 5.62
C SER A 32 -22.72 14.89 5.44
N GLY A 33 -22.17 15.23 4.27
CA GLY A 33 -21.63 16.55 3.97
C GLY A 33 -22.70 17.62 3.68
N PRO A 34 -22.27 18.85 3.37
CA PRO A 34 -23.16 19.98 3.14
C PRO A 34 -23.85 19.95 1.77
N ASP A 35 -23.49 19.04 0.86
CA ASP A 35 -24.09 18.95 -0.47
C ASP A 35 -25.47 18.28 -0.38
N PRO A 36 -26.58 18.98 -0.65
CA PRO A 36 -27.92 18.40 -0.58
C PRO A 36 -28.12 17.23 -1.54
N GLN A 37 -27.39 17.20 -2.66
CA GLN A 37 -27.50 16.13 -3.66
C GLN A 37 -26.76 14.86 -3.25
N ALA A 38 -25.87 14.94 -2.26
CA ALA A 38 -25.14 13.78 -1.76
C ALA A 38 -26.03 12.78 -1.01
N GLN A 39 -27.20 13.20 -0.54
CA GLN A 39 -28.18 12.33 0.13
C GLN A 39 -28.65 11.17 -0.76
N ALA A 40 -28.62 11.35 -2.08
CA ALA A 40 -28.91 10.28 -3.03
C ALA A 40 -27.93 9.09 -2.92
N LEU A 41 -26.71 9.27 -2.38
CA LEU A 41 -25.79 8.16 -2.12
C LEU A 41 -26.38 7.12 -1.15
N GLN A 42 -27.29 7.53 -0.26
CA GLN A 42 -27.92 6.62 0.68
C GLN A 42 -28.86 5.61 -0.01
N SER A 43 -29.47 5.98 -1.14
CA SER A 43 -30.37 5.09 -1.89
C SER A 43 -29.60 3.98 -2.61
N TRP A 44 -28.35 4.26 -3.01
CA TRP A 44 -27.47 3.28 -3.64
C TRP A 44 -27.17 2.09 -2.70
N TYR A 45 -26.96 2.33 -1.40
CA TYR A 45 -26.73 1.25 -0.43
C TYR A 45 -27.90 0.30 -0.27
N GLN A 46 -29.12 0.81 -0.43
CA GLN A 46 -30.35 0.07 -0.20
C GLN A 46 -30.82 -0.64 -1.46
N SER A 47 -30.75 0.04 -2.60
CA SER A 47 -31.26 -0.47 -3.87
C SER A 47 -30.20 -1.19 -4.72
N GLY A 48 -28.91 -0.97 -4.44
CA GLY A 48 -27.81 -1.36 -5.32
C GLY A 48 -27.76 -0.59 -6.65
N TYR A 49 -28.72 0.30 -6.89
CA TYR A 49 -28.84 1.10 -8.11
C TYR A 49 -28.23 2.48 -7.90
N GLY A 50 -27.28 2.86 -8.76
CA GLY A 50 -26.57 4.13 -8.68
C GLY A 50 -27.02 5.19 -9.67
N GLY A 51 -28.09 4.94 -10.44
CA GLY A 51 -28.51 5.82 -11.54
C GLY A 51 -29.25 7.09 -11.10
N ASP A 52 -29.84 7.09 -9.91
CA ASP A 52 -30.50 8.27 -9.33
C ASP A 52 -29.47 9.26 -8.71
N VAL A 53 -28.24 8.79 -8.51
CA VAL A 53 -27.16 9.60 -7.94
C VAL A 53 -26.54 10.45 -9.05
N PRO A 54 -26.49 11.79 -8.90
CA PRO A 54 -25.90 12.66 -9.90
C PRO A 54 -24.43 12.33 -10.19
N SER A 55 -24.02 12.38 -11.45
CA SER A 55 -22.62 12.09 -11.86
C SER A 55 -21.59 12.96 -11.14
N ARG A 56 -21.95 14.19 -10.75
CA ARG A 56 -21.12 15.07 -9.93
C ARG A 56 -20.79 14.44 -8.57
N VAL A 57 -21.78 13.83 -7.93
CA VAL A 57 -21.65 13.22 -6.60
C VAL A 57 -20.76 11.98 -6.70
N TRP A 58 -20.98 11.12 -7.70
CA TRP A 58 -20.06 10.01 -7.99
C TRP A 58 -18.64 10.46 -8.29
N GLY A 59 -18.49 11.57 -9.03
CA GLY A 59 -17.20 12.20 -9.28
C GLY A 59 -16.52 12.68 -7.99
N ALA A 60 -17.29 13.25 -7.06
CA ALA A 60 -16.77 13.65 -5.76
C ALA A 60 -16.34 12.46 -4.89
N VAL A 61 -17.08 11.34 -4.92
CA VAL A 61 -16.68 10.08 -4.25
C VAL A 61 -15.36 9.58 -4.80
N GLY A 62 -15.27 9.38 -6.12
CA GLY A 62 -14.04 8.89 -6.76
C GLY A 62 -12.84 9.80 -6.54
N GLY A 63 -13.04 11.12 -6.62
CA GLY A 63 -11.99 12.11 -6.35
C GLY A 63 -11.50 12.06 -4.90
N ASN A 64 -12.39 11.91 -3.92
CA ASN A 64 -12.01 11.80 -2.52
C ASN A 64 -11.28 10.48 -2.21
N MET A 65 -11.71 9.36 -2.80
CA MET A 65 -10.98 8.10 -2.69
C MET A 65 -9.54 8.25 -3.19
N VAL A 66 -9.34 8.85 -4.37
CA VAL A 66 -8.00 9.05 -4.95
C VAL A 66 -7.15 9.98 -4.08
N ARG A 67 -7.70 11.10 -3.59
CA ARG A 67 -6.97 12.00 -2.68
C ARG A 67 -6.50 11.29 -1.41
N ARG A 68 -7.36 10.45 -0.81
CA ARG A 68 -7.01 9.67 0.39
C ARG A 68 -5.94 8.64 0.12
N MET A 69 -6.03 7.92 -1.00
CA MET A 69 -5.02 6.93 -1.38
C MET A 69 -3.66 7.60 -1.59
N ILE A 70 -3.63 8.75 -2.27
CA ILE A 70 -2.39 9.52 -2.46
C ILE A 70 -1.85 10.01 -1.11
N ALA A 71 -2.68 10.61 -0.27
CA ALA A 71 -2.26 11.08 1.05
C ALA A 71 -1.70 9.93 1.92
N ALA A 72 -2.34 8.76 1.93
CA ALA A 72 -1.86 7.58 2.65
C ALA A 72 -0.53 7.04 2.07
N ALA A 73 -0.38 7.06 0.75
CA ALA A 73 0.86 6.68 0.08
C ALA A 73 2.00 7.66 0.43
N GLU A 74 1.75 8.96 0.39
CA GLU A 74 2.71 10.00 0.78
C GLU A 74 3.16 9.81 2.23
N GLN A 75 2.22 9.58 3.16
CA GLN A 75 2.54 9.30 4.57
C GLN A 75 3.38 8.04 4.74
N SER A 76 3.05 6.97 4.02
CA SER A 76 3.80 5.70 4.07
C SER A 76 5.22 5.87 3.54
N LEU A 77 5.40 6.64 2.46
CA LEU A 77 6.72 6.95 1.89
C LEU A 77 7.56 7.77 2.86
N ILE A 78 6.97 8.79 3.49
CA ILE A 78 7.66 9.61 4.50
C ILE A 78 8.06 8.76 5.71
N GLN A 79 7.18 7.89 6.21
CA GLN A 79 7.48 6.98 7.31
C GLN A 79 8.61 6.01 6.96
N GLY A 80 8.57 5.41 5.76
CA GLY A 80 9.64 4.54 5.28
C GLY A 80 10.99 5.25 5.17
N ALA A 81 11.00 6.47 4.61
CA ALA A 81 12.21 7.28 4.52
C ALA A 81 12.75 7.69 5.90
N ALA A 82 11.87 8.06 6.84
CA ALA A 82 12.26 8.39 8.21
C ALA A 82 12.86 7.19 8.95
N GLN A 83 12.29 6.00 8.78
CA GLN A 83 12.82 4.77 9.39
C GLN A 83 14.20 4.41 8.84
N GLN A 84 14.39 4.51 7.52
CA GLN A 84 15.67 4.23 6.86
C GLN A 84 16.75 5.23 7.29
N THR A 85 16.43 6.52 7.34
CA THR A 85 17.38 7.57 7.77
C THR A 85 17.74 7.43 9.24
N GLN A 86 16.80 7.11 10.13
CA GLN A 86 17.09 6.85 11.54
C GLN A 86 17.96 5.60 11.73
N ALA A 87 17.69 4.52 10.98
CA ALA A 87 18.51 3.32 11.02
C ALA A 87 19.94 3.59 10.54
N ALA A 88 20.11 4.29 9.42
CA ALA A 88 21.41 4.67 8.88
C ALA A 88 22.17 5.62 9.81
N PHE A 89 21.49 6.58 10.42
CA PHE A 89 22.09 7.51 11.37
C PHE A 89 22.55 6.82 12.65
N ARG A 90 21.76 5.88 13.19
CA ARG A 90 22.16 5.08 14.36
C ARG A 90 23.36 4.17 14.06
N GLN A 91 23.47 3.67 12.84
CA GLN A 91 24.66 2.94 12.39
C GLN A 91 25.87 3.87 12.25
N ALA A 92 25.67 5.09 11.73
CA ALA A 92 26.73 6.09 11.59
C ALA A 92 27.22 6.66 12.95
N LEU A 93 26.36 6.68 13.98
CA LEU A 93 26.70 7.13 15.33
C LEU A 93 27.01 5.98 16.31
N GLY A 94 27.04 4.73 15.85
CA GLY A 94 27.54 3.59 16.63
C GLY A 94 29.06 3.68 16.90
N PRO A 95 29.59 2.96 17.90
CA PRO A 95 30.14 3.57 19.10
C PRO A 95 31.62 3.99 19.00
N LEU A 96 31.89 5.28 19.25
CA LEU A 96 33.19 5.80 19.73
C LEU A 96 33.46 5.48 21.22
N GLY A 97 32.78 4.49 21.79
CA GLY A 97 32.87 4.17 23.21
C GLY A 97 32.42 2.75 23.50
N GLN A 98 33.24 1.76 23.12
CA GLN A 98 33.34 0.44 23.77
C GLN A 98 34.45 -0.39 23.11
N THR A 99 35.69 -0.16 23.54
CA THR A 99 36.80 -1.09 23.36
C THR A 99 37.47 -1.30 24.71
N LEU A 100 36.87 -2.11 25.58
CA LEU A 100 37.59 -2.84 26.64
C LEU A 100 36.65 -3.88 27.27
N SER A 101 36.57 -5.06 26.68
CA SER A 101 36.34 -6.30 27.44
C SER A 101 36.73 -7.50 26.60
N SER A 102 37.53 -8.33 27.25
CA SER A 102 38.26 -9.50 26.79
C SER A 102 37.38 -10.65 26.27
N GLN A 103 37.90 -11.30 25.23
CA GLN A 103 37.54 -12.63 24.74
C GLN A 103 37.44 -13.67 25.86
N PRO A 104 36.61 -14.71 25.68
CA PRO A 104 37.21 -16.03 25.46
C PRO A 104 36.66 -16.80 24.26
N TYR A 105 37.56 -17.62 23.72
CA TYR A 105 37.42 -18.50 22.57
C TYR A 105 36.76 -19.83 23.02
N GLN A 106 35.56 -20.14 22.54
CA GLN A 106 35.03 -21.51 22.53
C GLN A 106 34.54 -21.80 21.11
N GLN A 107 35.20 -22.80 20.53
CA GLN A 107 35.00 -23.31 19.19
C GLN A 107 33.62 -23.97 19.08
N GLN A 108 32.86 -23.63 18.03
CA GLN A 108 32.00 -24.62 17.40
C GLN A 108 32.12 -24.47 15.89
N ALA A 109 33.06 -25.25 15.35
CA ALA A 109 33.12 -25.55 13.94
C ALA A 109 31.88 -26.37 13.58
N GLN A 110 31.09 -25.89 12.60
CA GLN A 110 30.52 -26.73 11.55
C GLN A 110 29.80 -25.88 10.46
N GLN A 111 30.41 -25.92 9.25
CA GLN A 111 29.78 -25.99 7.90
C GLN A 111 28.83 -24.84 7.53
N LEU A 112 29.33 -23.71 7.00
CA LEU A 112 29.75 -23.44 5.61
C LEU A 112 28.62 -23.59 4.57
N SER A 113 27.93 -22.47 4.34
CA SER A 113 27.48 -21.96 3.04
C SER A 113 26.77 -22.93 2.09
N THR A 114 25.48 -23.19 2.33
CA THR A 114 24.58 -23.52 1.21
C THR A 114 23.98 -22.22 0.67
N ASN A 115 24.63 -21.64 -0.35
CA ASN A 115 24.03 -20.62 -1.18
C ASN A 115 22.89 -21.29 -1.99
N PRO A 116 21.61 -20.90 -1.82
CA PRO A 116 20.49 -21.59 -2.46
C PRO A 116 20.35 -21.33 -3.98
N PHE A 117 21.36 -20.70 -4.61
CA PHE A 117 21.29 -20.25 -6.00
C PHE A 117 22.44 -20.73 -6.90
N GLN A 118 23.22 -21.73 -6.48
CA GLN A 118 24.13 -22.40 -7.42
C GLN A 118 23.38 -23.42 -8.27
N VAL A 119 23.18 -23.09 -9.54
CA VAL A 119 22.78 -24.03 -10.59
C VAL A 119 23.99 -24.91 -10.89
N GLN A 120 23.94 -26.16 -10.43
CA GLN A 120 24.90 -27.20 -10.75
C GLN A 120 24.81 -27.51 -12.25
N ILE A 121 25.83 -27.16 -13.04
CA ILE A 121 25.95 -27.59 -14.44
C ILE A 121 26.75 -28.92 -14.43
N PRO A 122 26.20 -30.03 -14.97
CA PRO A 122 26.97 -31.26 -15.13
C PRO A 122 28.07 -31.08 -16.19
N HIS A 123 29.28 -31.53 -15.88
CA HIS A 123 30.34 -31.71 -16.87
C HIS A 123 30.02 -32.98 -17.68
N GLU A 124 29.79 -32.83 -18.98
CA GLU A 124 29.91 -33.93 -19.95
C GLU A 124 31.41 -34.17 -20.27
N GLN A 125 31.71 -35.41 -20.65
CA GLN A 125 33.03 -36.04 -20.75
C GLN A 125 34.01 -35.37 -21.71
#